data_AF-A0A1C6F2J2-F1
#
_entry.id   AF-A0A1C6F2J2-F1
#
_cell.length_a   1.000
_cell.length_b   1.000
_cell.length_c   1.000
_cell.angle_alpha   90.00
_cell.angle_beta   90.00
_cell.angle_gamma   90.00
#
_symmetry.space_group_name_H-M   'P 1'
#
loop_
_entity.id
_entity.type
_entity.pdbx_description
1 polymer ?
#
loop_
_entity_poly.entity_id
_entity_poly.type
_entity_poly.pdbx_seq_one_letter_code
_entity_poly.pdbx_strand_id
1 'polypeptide(L)'
;MSKKKNNKIGIHENYKEINEFILKESKGKLHRNYIYFFKAPKAEIVSIVCEFGNDRYYGLNPSITTTKIRNFIFDEKSIFSSEDRLFDFIRNNDNMWNSDFNSEENRGLFAKTLLVMASMFYLTFKFDDEYLLDEFCDILNDVRVKIYKKVNKNTVEVYGRIPDILLNKLAKENYYFEYKDKEDKEDKEIHISKEKTDSNFTEIYKCIDRTMIKCKSQALYSGVNIRLNEVIPKEVNTGNQNLQSIKLKIERTTYATICCFDNNEYNKHLFLEDYEEILSNIDIEEVKIQEEKLEFLNNYDKINIEKSIECLNNYLRESKYPHYINVSGNITTSDNYCIYTRRGNNTMDANTYYCSSNGVSEVYDSNVDFYKESVDEDTPTIFYDKNQERINFNGELDRESEAELGISSFIGRWKYYGFSIMGHKTNKDDIHRISLHFNILAHNNTNFSFKDIVESSRIATERDENEDILGYKLNVYNSRYDYIKGRIKNLFEFGVNWKDVITLVILLIIFILDIVSNEKFSLDSTRFNTLDIALSVCLIAHTINILRNKIKDSKNMSNVNIILNKNTVERNIKKTSKKILKRRNYDNAHVILLLMNTLYLLKDINKDK
;
A
#
# COMPACT_ATOMS: atom_id res chain seq x y z
N MET A 1 21.53 50.84 -13.29
CA MET A 1 21.31 49.65 -12.43
C MET A 1 19.88 49.15 -12.61
N SER A 2 19.65 48.13 -13.46
CA SER A 2 18.32 47.54 -13.58
C SER A 2 18.12 46.56 -12.42
N LYS A 3 17.11 46.82 -11.58
CA LYS A 3 16.67 45.85 -10.57
C LYS A 3 16.06 44.67 -11.34
N LYS A 4 16.85 43.61 -11.56
CA LYS A 4 16.30 42.30 -11.92
C LYS A 4 15.31 41.93 -10.81
N LYS A 5 14.01 42.02 -11.12
CA LYS A 5 12.98 41.36 -10.32
C LYS A 5 13.32 39.87 -10.36
N ASN A 6 13.91 39.36 -9.29
CA ASN A 6 13.91 37.92 -9.02
C ASN A 6 12.44 37.54 -8.81
N ASN A 7 11.79 37.08 -9.88
CA ASN A 7 10.49 36.43 -9.77
C ASN A 7 10.70 35.21 -8.88
N LYS A 8 10.25 35.31 -7.62
CA LYS A 8 10.15 34.19 -6.69
C LYS A 8 9.11 33.23 -7.27
N ILE A 9 9.56 32.24 -8.04
CA ILE A 9 8.71 31.11 -8.45
C ILE A 9 8.58 30.21 -7.22
N GLY A 10 7.53 30.41 -6.43
CA GLY A 10 7.24 29.57 -5.27
C GLY A 10 6.74 28.19 -5.68
N ILE A 11 6.83 27.19 -4.79
CA ILE A 11 6.15 25.88 -4.93
C ILE A 11 4.67 26.09 -5.36
N HIS A 12 4.04 27.13 -4.81
CA HIS A 12 2.65 27.52 -5.05
C HIS A 12 2.29 27.88 -6.50
N GLU A 13 3.26 28.31 -7.31
CA GLU A 13 3.02 28.68 -8.71
C GLU A 13 3.04 27.47 -9.67
N ASN A 14 3.58 26.32 -9.24
CA ASN A 14 3.78 25.14 -10.10
C ASN A 14 2.76 24.02 -9.87
N TYR A 15 1.78 24.15 -8.97
CA TYR A 15 0.84 23.06 -8.67
C TYR A 15 -0.01 22.62 -9.86
N LYS A 16 -0.39 23.54 -10.76
CA LYS A 16 -1.07 23.18 -12.01
C LYS A 16 -0.18 22.28 -12.86
N GLU A 17 1.08 22.65 -13.06
CA GLU A 17 2.06 21.84 -13.80
C GLU A 17 2.30 20.48 -13.13
N ILE A 18 2.33 20.42 -11.80
CA ILE A 18 2.47 19.16 -11.04
C ILE A 18 1.24 18.29 -11.28
N ASN A 19 0.03 18.82 -11.08
CA ASN A 19 -1.20 18.06 -11.28
C ASN A 19 -1.32 17.58 -12.72
N GLU A 20 -1.04 18.43 -13.71
CA GLU A 20 -1.00 18.04 -15.13
C GLU A 20 0.05 16.97 -15.41
N PHE A 21 1.23 17.08 -14.82
CA PHE A 21 2.28 16.07 -14.92
C PHE A 21 1.82 14.74 -14.31
N ILE A 22 1.33 14.72 -13.08
CA ILE A 22 0.89 13.48 -12.40
C ILE A 22 -0.31 12.87 -13.13
N LEU A 23 -1.29 13.67 -13.56
CA LEU A 23 -2.44 13.22 -14.37
C LEU A 23 -2.00 12.64 -15.71
N LYS A 24 -1.00 13.24 -16.37
CA LYS A 24 -0.47 12.74 -17.64
C LYS A 24 0.26 11.41 -17.47
N GLU A 25 1.02 11.26 -16.39
CA GLU A 25 1.77 10.03 -16.12
C GLU A 25 0.89 8.92 -15.52
N SER A 26 -0.27 9.25 -14.93
CA SER A 26 -1.24 8.26 -14.43
C SER A 26 -2.14 7.67 -15.53
N LYS A 27 -2.39 8.39 -16.64
CA LYS A 27 -3.27 7.94 -17.75
C LYS A 27 -2.91 6.55 -18.32
N GLY A 28 -1.64 6.15 -18.26
CA GLY A 28 -1.12 4.87 -18.75
C GLY A 28 -0.92 3.79 -17.68
N LYS A 29 -1.30 4.04 -16.42
CA LYS A 29 -1.14 3.10 -15.29
C LYS A 29 -2.51 2.59 -14.83
N LEU A 30 -2.55 1.37 -14.26
CA LEU A 30 -3.77 0.70 -13.77
C LEU A 30 -4.58 1.57 -12.77
N HIS A 31 -3.92 2.47 -12.05
CA HIS A 31 -4.54 3.45 -11.15
C HIS A 31 -4.71 4.78 -11.86
N ARG A 32 -5.84 4.96 -12.53
CA ARG A 32 -6.19 6.24 -13.12
C ARG A 32 -6.84 7.15 -12.06
N ASN A 33 -5.99 7.83 -11.30
CA ASN A 33 -6.43 8.75 -10.27
C ASN A 33 -7.00 10.07 -10.80
N TYR A 34 -8.03 10.53 -10.10
CA TYR A 34 -8.42 11.92 -9.96
C TYR A 34 -7.40 12.56 -8.99
N ILE A 35 -6.19 12.91 -9.46
CA ILE A 35 -5.23 13.60 -8.58
C ILE A 35 -5.68 15.05 -8.43
N TYR A 36 -6.43 15.31 -7.36
CA TYR A 36 -6.56 16.66 -6.84
C TYR A 36 -5.66 16.83 -5.63
N PHE A 37 -4.51 17.46 -5.88
CA PHE A 37 -3.69 18.03 -4.82
C PHE A 37 -4.36 19.32 -4.37
N PHE A 38 -4.65 19.45 -3.08
CA PHE A 38 -5.10 20.73 -2.53
C PHE A 38 -3.93 21.69 -2.56
N LYS A 39 -3.98 22.59 -3.54
CA LYS A 39 -3.17 23.81 -3.69
C LYS A 39 -2.76 24.27 -2.31
N ALA A 40 -1.48 24.16 -1.95
CA ALA A 40 -1.06 24.82 -0.71
C ALA A 40 -1.42 26.30 -0.88
N PRO A 41 -2.11 26.93 0.10
CA PRO A 41 -2.30 28.38 0.13
C PRO A 41 -0.95 29.07 -0.05
N LYS A 42 -0.87 30.40 -0.18
CA LYS A 42 0.44 31.10 -0.14
C LYS A 42 1.27 30.84 1.15
N ALA A 43 0.69 30.09 2.08
CA ALA A 43 1.16 29.68 3.38
C ALA A 43 1.67 28.23 3.41
N GLU A 44 2.61 27.93 4.31
CA GLU A 44 3.03 26.56 4.64
C GLU A 44 1.94 25.87 5.48
N ILE A 45 1.57 24.62 5.14
CA ILE A 45 0.67 23.83 5.98
C ILE A 45 1.47 23.32 7.17
N VAL A 46 1.16 23.83 8.36
CA VAL A 46 1.94 23.53 9.57
C VAL A 46 1.39 22.32 10.32
N SER A 47 0.10 22.03 10.15
CA SER A 47 -0.54 20.92 10.81
C SER A 47 -1.81 20.47 10.10
N ILE A 48 -1.97 19.16 9.99
CA ILE A 48 -3.25 18.50 9.72
C ILE A 48 -3.70 17.89 11.05
N VAL A 49 -4.93 18.20 11.47
CA VAL A 49 -5.51 17.72 12.72
C VAL A 49 -6.85 17.06 12.45
N CYS A 50 -7.17 15.99 13.16
CA CYS A 50 -8.47 15.34 13.06
C CYS A 50 -9.33 15.60 14.30
N GLU A 51 -10.64 15.58 14.09
CA GLU A 51 -11.67 15.54 15.12
C GLU A 51 -12.66 14.44 14.75
N PHE A 52 -12.91 13.53 15.69
CA PHE A 52 -13.97 12.56 15.53
C PHE A 52 -15.34 13.24 15.60
N GLY A 53 -16.22 12.84 14.69
CA GLY A 53 -17.64 13.18 14.77
C GLY A 53 -18.36 12.37 15.85
N ASN A 54 -19.54 11.88 15.52
CA ASN A 54 -20.35 11.08 16.43
C ASN A 54 -19.69 9.74 16.78
N ASP A 55 -20.02 9.21 17.96
CA ASP A 55 -19.60 7.88 18.41
C ASP A 55 -20.35 6.77 17.66
N ARG A 56 -20.01 6.60 16.38
CA ARG A 56 -20.52 5.52 15.55
C ARG A 56 -19.44 4.93 14.66
N TYR A 57 -19.73 3.77 14.09
CA TYR A 57 -19.01 3.20 12.95
C TYR A 57 -19.89 3.40 11.73
N TYR A 58 -19.28 3.79 10.62
CA TYR A 58 -19.92 3.76 9.32
C TYR A 58 -19.80 2.35 8.73
N GLY A 59 -20.93 1.72 8.39
CA GLY A 59 -21.04 0.34 7.95
C GLY A 59 -21.03 -0.67 9.10
N LEU A 60 -20.28 -1.75 8.91
CA LEU A 60 -20.23 -2.91 9.79
C LEU A 60 -19.50 -2.58 11.10
N ASN A 61 -20.12 -2.93 12.23
CA ASN A 61 -19.51 -2.85 13.56
C ASN A 61 -18.36 -3.87 13.71
N PRO A 62 -17.21 -3.50 14.32
CA PRO A 62 -16.06 -4.40 14.48
C PRO A 62 -16.33 -5.62 15.37
N SER A 63 -17.46 -5.66 16.09
CA SER A 63 -17.88 -6.84 16.86
C SER A 63 -18.19 -8.07 16.00
N ILE A 64 -18.36 -7.93 14.68
CA ILE A 64 -18.41 -9.07 13.74
C ILE A 64 -16.97 -9.41 13.35
N THR A 65 -16.35 -10.23 14.18
CA THR A 65 -14.94 -10.57 14.04
C THR A 65 -14.73 -11.70 13.03
N THR A 66 -13.49 -11.86 12.58
CA THR A 66 -13.02 -12.97 11.73
C THR A 66 -13.45 -14.34 12.27
N THR A 67 -13.33 -14.54 13.58
CA THR A 67 -13.74 -15.77 14.27
C THR A 67 -15.24 -16.00 14.16
N LYS A 68 -16.06 -14.94 14.28
CA LYS A 68 -17.52 -15.05 14.12
C LYS A 68 -17.90 -15.42 12.68
N ILE A 69 -17.30 -14.78 11.67
CA ILE A 69 -17.56 -15.14 10.27
C ILE A 69 -17.18 -16.60 9.99
N ARG A 70 -16.01 -17.04 10.47
CA ARG A 70 -15.59 -18.45 10.35
C ARG A 70 -16.60 -19.40 11.00
N ASN A 71 -17.09 -19.07 12.19
CA ASN A 71 -18.09 -19.89 12.87
C ASN A 71 -19.43 -19.91 12.12
N PHE A 72 -19.86 -18.79 11.55
CA PHE A 72 -21.07 -18.73 10.74
C PHE A 72 -21.02 -19.62 9.50
N ILE A 73 -19.85 -19.92 8.94
CA ILE A 73 -19.71 -20.86 7.81
C ILE A 73 -20.06 -22.31 8.22
N PHE A 74 -19.70 -22.72 9.44
CA PHE A 74 -19.81 -24.12 9.90
C PHE A 74 -20.96 -24.41 10.86
N ASP A 75 -21.68 -23.39 11.32
CA ASP A 75 -22.80 -23.61 12.23
C ASP A 75 -23.89 -24.46 11.54
N GLU A 76 -24.52 -25.38 12.28
CA GLU A 76 -25.68 -26.14 11.77
C GLU A 76 -26.81 -25.18 11.34
N LYS A 77 -26.89 -24.04 12.04
CA LYS A 77 -27.75 -22.91 11.72
C LYS A 77 -27.02 -21.80 10.97
N SER A 78 -26.06 -22.17 10.10
CA SER A 78 -25.28 -21.23 9.29
C SER A 78 -26.18 -20.21 8.61
N ILE A 79 -25.83 -18.94 8.75
CA ILE A 79 -26.52 -17.84 8.06
C ILE A 79 -26.25 -17.86 6.55
N PHE A 80 -25.22 -18.57 6.10
CA PHE A 80 -24.85 -18.70 4.69
C PHE A 80 -25.49 -19.92 4.02
N SER A 81 -26.45 -20.58 4.69
CA SER A 81 -27.11 -21.77 4.14
C SER A 81 -28.21 -21.46 3.14
N SER A 82 -28.97 -20.40 3.40
CA SER A 82 -30.02 -19.89 2.53
C SER A 82 -30.18 -18.38 2.69
N GLU A 83 -30.80 -17.74 1.70
CA GLU A 83 -31.16 -16.33 1.73
C GLU A 83 -32.02 -15.97 2.96
N ASP A 84 -33.06 -16.77 3.25
CA ASP A 84 -33.94 -16.56 4.41
C ASP A 84 -33.15 -16.46 5.73
N ARG A 85 -32.18 -17.36 5.95
CA ARG A 85 -31.37 -17.36 7.17
C ARG A 85 -30.44 -16.15 7.24
N LEU A 86 -29.86 -15.74 6.12
CA LEU A 86 -29.02 -14.55 6.06
C LEU A 86 -29.83 -13.31 6.45
N PHE A 87 -31.01 -13.13 5.87
CA PHE A 87 -31.83 -11.96 6.16
C PHE A 87 -32.57 -12.03 7.50
N ASP A 88 -32.89 -13.21 8.01
CA ASP A 88 -33.33 -13.38 9.40
C ASP A 88 -32.26 -12.92 10.38
N PHE A 89 -31.00 -13.30 10.15
CA PHE A 89 -29.89 -12.83 10.96
C PHE A 89 -29.77 -11.30 10.89
N ILE A 90 -29.81 -10.72 9.69
CA ILE A 90 -29.70 -9.26 9.49
C ILE A 90 -30.84 -8.52 10.20
N ARG A 91 -32.08 -8.97 10.06
CA ARG A 91 -33.25 -8.35 10.72
C ARG A 91 -33.13 -8.37 12.25
N ASN A 92 -32.54 -9.43 12.81
CA ASN A 92 -32.35 -9.58 14.25
C ASN A 92 -31.10 -8.85 14.79
N ASN A 93 -30.24 -8.32 13.92
CA ASN A 93 -28.97 -7.69 14.28
C ASN A 93 -28.76 -6.37 13.52
N ASP A 94 -29.83 -5.63 13.24
CA ASP A 94 -29.79 -4.38 12.48
C ASP A 94 -28.84 -3.34 13.09
N ASN A 95 -28.72 -3.33 14.41
CA ASN A 95 -27.81 -2.50 15.18
C ASN A 95 -26.31 -2.75 14.90
N MET A 96 -25.94 -3.84 14.23
CA MET A 96 -24.56 -4.14 13.84
C MET A 96 -24.12 -3.42 12.56
N TRP A 97 -25.04 -2.74 11.88
CA TRP A 97 -24.78 -1.92 10.71
C TRP A 97 -25.28 -0.49 10.93
N ASN A 98 -24.45 0.51 10.65
CA ASN A 98 -24.85 1.90 10.79
C ASN A 98 -24.35 2.75 9.62
N SER A 99 -25.27 3.32 8.85
CA SER A 99 -24.94 4.26 7.80
C SER A 99 -26.15 5.13 7.46
N ASP A 100 -25.94 6.12 6.60
CA ASP A 100 -26.95 7.13 6.24
C ASP A 100 -27.85 6.67 5.07
N PHE A 101 -27.80 5.37 4.72
CA PHE A 101 -28.67 4.75 3.72
C PHE A 101 -30.05 4.41 4.30
N ASN A 102 -31.02 4.18 3.41
CA ASN A 102 -32.34 3.68 3.79
C ASN A 102 -32.28 2.22 4.30
N SER A 103 -33.38 1.73 4.90
CA SER A 103 -33.40 0.40 5.53
C SER A 103 -33.15 -0.77 4.57
N GLU A 104 -33.56 -0.64 3.31
CA GLU A 104 -33.41 -1.69 2.30
C GLU A 104 -31.97 -1.73 1.78
N GLU A 105 -31.41 -0.56 1.44
CA GLU A 105 -30.00 -0.40 1.09
C GLU A 105 -29.09 -0.95 2.19
N ASN A 106 -29.35 -0.60 3.47
CA ASN A 106 -28.59 -1.10 4.61
C ASN A 106 -28.61 -2.63 4.72
N ARG A 107 -29.76 -3.27 4.48
CA ARG A 107 -29.87 -4.75 4.53
C ARG A 107 -29.08 -5.41 3.41
N GLY A 108 -29.19 -4.90 2.19
CA GLY A 108 -28.42 -5.41 1.05
C GLY A 108 -26.91 -5.25 1.26
N LEU A 109 -26.47 -4.08 1.75
CA LEU A 109 -25.05 -3.82 2.03
C LEU A 109 -24.52 -4.67 3.19
N PHE A 110 -25.31 -4.88 4.25
CA PHE A 110 -24.92 -5.74 5.35
C PHE A 110 -24.80 -7.21 4.90
N ALA A 111 -25.78 -7.71 4.13
CA ALA A 111 -25.71 -9.04 3.51
C ALA A 111 -24.47 -9.19 2.60
N LYS A 112 -24.24 -8.23 1.70
CA LYS A 112 -23.06 -8.19 0.81
C LYS A 112 -21.77 -8.23 1.61
N THR A 113 -21.67 -7.43 2.68
CA THR A 113 -20.47 -7.40 3.53
C THR A 113 -20.18 -8.77 4.16
N LEU A 114 -21.19 -9.43 4.71
CA LEU A 114 -21.02 -10.76 5.31
C LEU A 114 -20.58 -11.82 4.28
N LEU A 115 -21.15 -11.77 3.07
CA LEU A 115 -20.78 -12.67 1.97
C LEU A 115 -19.34 -12.43 1.49
N VAL A 116 -18.93 -11.17 1.32
CA VAL A 116 -17.55 -10.80 0.97
C VAL A 116 -16.57 -11.27 2.06
N MET A 117 -16.89 -11.07 3.35
CA MET A 117 -16.05 -11.56 4.43
C MET A 117 -15.97 -13.08 4.45
N ALA A 118 -17.08 -13.80 4.21
CA ALA A 118 -17.08 -15.26 4.14
C ALA A 118 -16.19 -15.78 3.00
N SER A 119 -16.14 -15.07 1.88
CA SER A 119 -15.31 -15.43 0.71
C SER A 119 -13.80 -15.38 0.95
N MET A 120 -13.36 -14.80 2.05
CA MET A 120 -11.94 -14.79 2.43
C MET A 120 -11.48 -16.14 2.99
N PHE A 121 -12.42 -17.00 3.35
CA PHE A 121 -12.16 -18.37 3.76
C PHE A 121 -12.42 -19.33 2.63
N TYR A 122 -11.69 -20.44 2.58
CA TYR A 122 -11.88 -21.45 1.53
C TYR A 122 -11.57 -22.86 1.99
N LEU A 123 -12.15 -23.81 1.27
CA LEU A 123 -11.86 -25.24 1.32
C LEU A 123 -11.18 -25.69 0.03
N THR A 124 -10.24 -26.62 0.16
CA THR A 124 -9.58 -27.23 -1.01
C THR A 124 -10.19 -28.60 -1.26
N PHE A 125 -10.66 -28.82 -2.48
CA PHE A 125 -11.24 -30.06 -2.96
C PHE A 125 -10.36 -30.68 -4.03
N LYS A 126 -10.18 -31.99 -3.94
CA LYS A 126 -9.50 -32.80 -4.95
C LYS A 126 -10.48 -33.73 -5.65
N PHE A 127 -10.24 -33.95 -6.94
CA PHE A 127 -11.04 -34.78 -7.81
C PHE A 127 -10.17 -35.88 -8.43
N ASP A 128 -10.78 -37.01 -8.74
CA ASP A 128 -10.08 -38.13 -9.38
C ASP A 128 -9.75 -37.82 -10.86
N ASP A 129 -10.56 -36.99 -11.52
CA ASP A 129 -10.33 -36.53 -12.89
C ASP A 129 -10.79 -35.08 -13.13
N GLU A 130 -10.29 -34.49 -14.24
CA GLU A 130 -10.53 -33.09 -14.64
C GLU A 130 -11.97 -32.84 -15.09
N TYR A 131 -12.67 -33.85 -15.62
CA TYR A 131 -14.05 -33.71 -16.09
C TYR A 131 -15.03 -33.56 -14.92
N LEU A 132 -14.86 -34.33 -13.85
CA LEU A 132 -15.64 -34.19 -12.63
C LEU A 132 -15.47 -32.81 -11.98
N LEU A 133 -14.24 -32.28 -11.99
CA LEU A 133 -13.97 -30.94 -11.48
C LEU A 133 -14.68 -29.88 -12.33
N ASP A 134 -14.67 -30.02 -13.65
CA ASP A 134 -15.35 -29.08 -14.56
C ASP A 134 -16.87 -29.07 -14.32
N GLU A 135 -17.48 -30.25 -14.23
CA GLU A 135 -18.92 -30.40 -13.94
C GLU A 135 -19.29 -29.81 -12.57
N PHE A 136 -18.46 -30.04 -11.54
CA PHE A 136 -18.63 -29.45 -10.21
C PHE A 136 -18.57 -27.92 -10.26
N CYS A 137 -17.59 -27.35 -10.97
CA CYS A 137 -17.45 -25.91 -11.16
C CYS A 137 -18.63 -25.30 -11.92
N ASP A 138 -19.20 -26.00 -12.89
CA ASP A 138 -20.38 -25.56 -13.62
C ASP A 138 -21.62 -25.46 -12.71
N ILE A 139 -21.79 -26.39 -11.78
CA ILE A 139 -22.84 -26.31 -10.76
C ILE A 139 -22.62 -25.09 -9.84
N LEU A 140 -21.39 -24.81 -9.44
CA LEU A 140 -21.07 -23.65 -8.60
C LEU A 140 -21.28 -22.30 -9.32
N ASN A 141 -21.25 -22.26 -10.65
CA ASN A 141 -21.52 -21.03 -11.41
C ASN A 141 -22.96 -20.51 -11.22
N ASP A 142 -23.89 -21.34 -10.71
CA ASP A 142 -25.26 -20.92 -10.35
C ASP A 142 -25.30 -19.83 -9.27
N VAL A 143 -24.22 -19.63 -8.50
CA VAL A 143 -24.12 -18.50 -7.54
C VAL A 143 -24.06 -17.13 -8.24
N ARG A 144 -23.83 -17.11 -9.56
CA ARG A 144 -23.66 -15.90 -10.40
C ARG A 144 -22.48 -15.00 -10.02
N VAL A 145 -21.77 -15.35 -8.94
CA VAL A 145 -20.49 -14.80 -8.50
C VAL A 145 -19.49 -15.94 -8.41
N LYS A 146 -18.26 -15.71 -8.85
CA LYS A 146 -17.23 -16.75 -8.86
C LYS A 146 -16.73 -17.04 -7.45
N ILE A 147 -17.27 -18.09 -6.84
CA ILE A 147 -16.88 -18.58 -5.50
C ILE A 147 -15.81 -19.68 -5.54
N TYR A 148 -15.10 -19.86 -6.65
CA TYR A 148 -14.05 -20.88 -6.73
C TYR A 148 -12.85 -20.48 -7.60
N LYS A 149 -11.72 -21.15 -7.38
CA LYS A 149 -10.49 -21.01 -8.17
C LYS A 149 -9.89 -22.39 -8.43
N LYS A 150 -9.77 -22.78 -9.70
CA LYS A 150 -9.04 -23.97 -10.12
C LYS A 150 -7.55 -23.75 -9.85
N VAL A 151 -6.95 -24.61 -9.02
CA VAL A 151 -5.52 -24.53 -8.65
C VAL A 151 -4.68 -25.29 -9.68
N ASN A 152 -5.17 -26.44 -10.11
CA ASN A 152 -4.59 -27.29 -11.15
C ASN A 152 -5.73 -28.12 -11.79
N LYS A 153 -5.38 -29.15 -12.57
CA LYS A 153 -6.34 -29.99 -13.32
C LYS A 153 -7.33 -30.76 -12.46
N ASN A 154 -7.02 -31.01 -11.18
CA ASN A 154 -7.83 -31.86 -10.33
C ASN A 154 -8.06 -31.26 -8.92
N THR A 155 -7.72 -29.99 -8.73
CA THR A 155 -7.81 -29.30 -7.45
C THR A 155 -8.50 -27.96 -7.62
N VAL A 156 -9.50 -27.69 -6.77
CA VAL A 156 -10.22 -26.42 -6.73
C VAL A 156 -10.30 -25.90 -5.30
N GLU A 157 -10.14 -24.60 -5.15
CA GLU A 157 -10.47 -23.87 -3.92
C GLU A 157 -11.87 -23.32 -4.04
N VAL A 158 -12.75 -23.60 -3.07
CA VAL A 158 -14.09 -23.00 -3.00
C VAL A 158 -14.13 -22.05 -1.81
N TYR A 159 -14.50 -20.81 -2.08
CA TYR A 159 -14.50 -19.69 -1.16
C TYR A 159 -15.88 -19.52 -0.49
N GLY A 160 -15.89 -19.22 0.80
CA GLY A 160 -17.10 -19.13 1.61
C GLY A 160 -17.78 -20.47 1.86
N ARG A 161 -19.11 -20.42 2.03
CA ARG A 161 -19.97 -21.60 2.18
C ARG A 161 -20.76 -21.83 0.90
N ILE A 162 -20.78 -23.05 0.39
CA ILE A 162 -21.69 -23.42 -0.72
C ILE A 162 -23.14 -23.34 -0.19
N PRO A 163 -24.05 -22.60 -0.85
CA PRO A 163 -25.46 -22.57 -0.49
C PRO A 163 -26.12 -23.94 -0.46
N ASP A 164 -27.10 -24.17 0.42
CA ASP A 164 -27.77 -25.48 0.56
C ASP A 164 -28.48 -25.90 -0.72
N ILE A 165 -29.01 -24.95 -1.49
CA ILE A 165 -29.63 -25.23 -2.79
C ILE A 165 -28.63 -25.90 -3.76
N LEU A 166 -27.36 -25.50 -3.73
CA LEU A 166 -26.31 -26.07 -4.56
C LEU A 166 -25.73 -27.35 -3.96
N LEU A 167 -25.60 -27.45 -2.63
CA LEU A 167 -25.25 -28.71 -1.96
C LEU A 167 -26.27 -29.82 -2.30
N ASN A 168 -27.55 -29.48 -2.29
CA ASN A 168 -28.62 -30.40 -2.67
C ASN A 168 -28.57 -30.76 -4.16
N LYS A 169 -28.18 -29.83 -5.04
CA LYS A 169 -27.97 -30.10 -6.47
C LYS A 169 -26.80 -31.07 -6.66
N LEU A 170 -25.67 -30.82 -6.00
CA LEU A 170 -24.50 -31.71 -6.00
C LEU A 170 -24.85 -33.12 -5.49
N ALA A 171 -25.61 -33.23 -4.39
CA ALA A 171 -26.05 -34.52 -3.89
C ALA A 171 -26.97 -35.28 -4.87
N LYS A 172 -27.86 -34.57 -5.60
CA LYS A 172 -28.70 -35.17 -6.65
C LYS A 172 -27.87 -35.69 -7.83
N GLU A 173 -26.77 -35.01 -8.15
CA GLU A 173 -25.81 -35.45 -9.16
C GLU A 173 -24.82 -36.52 -8.65
N ASN A 174 -25.11 -37.12 -7.48
CA ASN A 174 -24.34 -38.18 -6.84
C ASN A 174 -22.89 -37.79 -6.50
N TYR A 175 -22.65 -36.53 -6.11
CA TYR A 175 -21.36 -36.16 -5.51
C TYR A 175 -21.28 -36.66 -4.07
N TYR A 176 -20.14 -37.28 -3.75
CA TYR A 176 -19.77 -37.74 -2.42
C TYR A 176 -18.42 -37.13 -2.03
N PHE A 177 -18.08 -37.18 -0.74
CA PHE A 177 -16.76 -36.79 -0.28
C PHE A 177 -16.17 -37.82 0.69
N GLU A 178 -14.85 -37.85 0.77
CA GLU A 178 -14.10 -38.62 1.76
C GLU A 178 -12.85 -37.85 2.21
N TYR A 179 -12.39 -38.16 3.42
CA TYR A 179 -11.13 -37.64 3.93
C TYR A 179 -10.02 -38.64 3.63
N LYS A 180 -8.98 -38.18 2.93
CA LYS A 180 -7.74 -38.93 2.78
C LYS A 180 -6.63 -38.25 3.55
N ASP A 181 -5.86 -39.04 4.29
CA ASP A 181 -4.62 -38.55 4.89
C ASP A 181 -3.60 -38.29 3.78
N LYS A 182 -2.84 -37.19 3.87
CA LYS A 182 -1.68 -37.01 2.99
C LYS A 182 -0.62 -38.04 3.38
N GLU A 183 -0.04 -38.71 2.39
CA GLU A 183 0.96 -39.78 2.56
C GLU A 183 2.16 -39.39 3.45
N ASP A 184 2.44 -38.10 3.69
CA ASP A 184 3.59 -37.62 4.47
C ASP A 184 3.28 -36.52 5.52
N LYS A 185 2.01 -36.23 5.86
CA LYS A 185 1.65 -35.19 6.84
C LYS A 185 0.39 -35.53 7.63
N GLU A 186 0.25 -35.01 8.85
CA GLU A 186 -1.01 -34.97 9.62
C GLU A 186 -2.13 -34.12 8.97
N ASP A 187 -1.95 -33.71 7.70
CA ASP A 187 -2.92 -32.94 6.95
C ASP A 187 -3.92 -33.87 6.25
N LYS A 188 -5.22 -33.64 6.46
CA LYS A 188 -6.29 -34.28 5.69
C LYS A 188 -6.57 -33.54 4.38
N GLU A 189 -7.05 -34.27 3.38
CA GLU A 189 -7.55 -33.73 2.11
C GLU A 189 -8.99 -34.17 1.87
N ILE A 190 -9.79 -33.29 1.25
CA ILE A 190 -11.16 -33.59 0.86
C ILE A 190 -11.14 -34.10 -0.58
N HIS A 191 -11.43 -35.38 -0.77
CA HIS A 191 -11.53 -36.01 -2.08
C HIS A 191 -13.00 -36.14 -2.46
N ILE A 192 -13.31 -35.74 -3.70
CA ILE A 192 -14.65 -35.70 -4.26
C ILE A 192 -14.75 -36.73 -5.37
N SER A 193 -15.78 -37.57 -5.29
CA SER A 193 -16.02 -38.64 -6.25
C SER A 193 -17.51 -38.80 -6.52
N LYS A 194 -17.84 -39.52 -7.61
CA LYS A 194 -19.21 -40.00 -7.88
C LYS A 194 -19.44 -41.44 -7.41
N GLU A 195 -18.38 -42.11 -6.97
CA GLU A 195 -18.49 -43.41 -6.33
C GLU A 195 -19.04 -43.23 -4.91
N LYS A 196 -20.02 -44.05 -4.54
CA LYS A 196 -20.68 -43.91 -3.25
C LYS A 196 -19.69 -44.15 -2.11
N THR A 197 -19.42 -43.10 -1.33
CA THR A 197 -18.67 -43.18 -0.07
C THR A 197 -19.62 -43.13 1.13
N ASP A 198 -19.06 -43.12 2.34
CA ASP A 198 -19.82 -43.05 3.60
C ASP A 198 -20.49 -41.68 3.84
N SER A 199 -20.10 -40.62 3.12
CA SER A 199 -20.55 -39.25 3.39
C SER A 199 -21.15 -38.55 2.17
N ASN A 200 -22.41 -38.13 2.29
CA ASN A 200 -23.10 -37.34 1.27
C ASN A 200 -22.59 -35.90 1.28
N PHE A 201 -22.38 -35.29 0.11
CA PHE A 201 -21.86 -33.92 0.00
C PHE A 201 -22.67 -32.85 0.77
N THR A 202 -23.96 -33.07 1.01
CA THR A 202 -24.78 -32.19 1.87
C THR A 202 -24.33 -32.13 3.33
N GLU A 203 -23.58 -33.12 3.81
CA GLU A 203 -23.10 -33.20 5.18
C GLU A 203 -21.70 -32.60 5.39
N ILE A 204 -21.07 -32.10 4.32
CA ILE A 204 -19.68 -31.65 4.37
C ILE A 204 -19.41 -30.65 5.51
N TYR A 205 -20.26 -29.65 5.68
CA TYR A 205 -20.08 -28.63 6.72
C TYR A 205 -20.38 -29.13 8.15
N LYS A 206 -21.05 -30.29 8.29
CA LYS A 206 -21.28 -30.93 9.59
C LYS A 206 -20.11 -31.81 10.02
N CYS A 207 -19.47 -32.47 9.05
CA CYS A 207 -18.44 -33.48 9.30
C CYS A 207 -17.01 -32.93 9.19
N ILE A 208 -16.83 -31.72 8.65
CA ILE A 208 -15.52 -31.17 8.38
C ILE A 208 -14.78 -30.72 9.63
N ASP A 209 -13.52 -31.13 9.69
CA ASP A 209 -12.57 -30.58 10.63
C ASP A 209 -12.36 -29.09 10.32
N ARG A 210 -12.75 -28.23 11.27
CA ARG A 210 -12.67 -26.78 11.12
C ARG A 210 -11.24 -26.30 10.85
N THR A 211 -10.21 -27.08 11.19
CA THR A 211 -8.81 -26.76 10.87
C THR A 211 -8.51 -26.82 9.37
N MET A 212 -9.34 -27.48 8.57
CA MET A 212 -9.17 -27.60 7.12
C MET A 212 -9.55 -26.31 6.37
N ILE A 213 -10.31 -25.41 6.99
CA ILE A 213 -10.59 -24.11 6.38
C ILE A 213 -9.34 -23.24 6.40
N LYS A 214 -8.99 -22.72 5.24
CA LYS A 214 -7.89 -21.79 5.09
C LYS A 214 -8.44 -20.38 4.91
N CYS A 215 -7.70 -19.39 5.38
CA CYS A 215 -7.95 -18.00 5.05
C CYS A 215 -6.99 -17.57 3.95
N LYS A 216 -7.45 -16.74 3.01
CA LYS A 216 -6.64 -16.21 1.91
C LYS A 216 -5.48 -15.32 2.41
N SER A 217 -5.67 -14.69 3.56
CA SER A 217 -4.66 -13.91 4.28
C SER A 217 -4.38 -14.53 5.64
N GLN A 218 -3.19 -14.27 6.20
CA GLN A 218 -2.82 -14.75 7.53
C GLN A 218 -3.71 -14.17 8.64
N ALA A 219 -4.28 -12.98 8.40
CA ALA A 219 -5.37 -12.40 9.17
C ALA A 219 -6.42 -11.84 8.20
N LEU A 220 -7.70 -12.15 8.40
CA LEU A 220 -8.76 -11.32 7.84
C LEU A 220 -8.69 -10.00 8.60
N TYR A 221 -8.07 -9.01 7.96
CA TYR A 221 -7.89 -7.70 8.54
C TYR A 221 -9.28 -7.04 8.67
N SER A 222 -9.81 -7.01 9.87
CA SER A 222 -11.05 -6.31 10.23
C SER A 222 -10.74 -5.01 10.98
N GLY A 223 -9.60 -4.40 10.65
CA GLY A 223 -9.15 -3.16 11.29
C GLY A 223 -10.21 -2.06 11.19
N VAL A 224 -10.15 -1.12 12.14
CA VAL A 224 -10.99 0.08 12.12
C VAL A 224 -10.21 1.17 11.41
N ASN A 225 -10.69 1.59 10.25
CA ASN A 225 -10.07 2.64 9.44
C ASN A 225 -10.74 3.99 9.68
N ILE A 226 -10.05 5.06 9.26
CA ILE A 226 -10.56 6.42 9.37
C ILE A 226 -11.29 6.80 8.08
N ARG A 227 -12.59 7.10 8.18
CA ARG A 227 -13.40 7.70 7.11
C ARG A 227 -13.33 9.22 7.17
N LEU A 228 -13.10 9.88 6.04
CA LEU A 228 -13.14 11.34 5.93
C LEU A 228 -14.56 11.84 5.60
N ASN A 229 -15.06 12.80 6.38
CA ASN A 229 -16.38 13.39 6.16
C ASN A 229 -16.32 14.85 5.69
N GLU A 230 -15.38 15.63 6.21
CA GLU A 230 -15.29 17.05 5.88
C GLU A 230 -13.86 17.56 6.06
N VAL A 231 -13.45 18.48 5.17
CA VAL A 231 -12.20 19.23 5.27
C VAL A 231 -12.50 20.68 5.61
N ILE A 232 -11.99 21.15 6.74
CA ILE A 232 -12.19 22.52 7.23
C ILE A 232 -10.85 23.26 7.22
N PRO A 233 -10.67 24.26 6.34
CA PRO A 233 -9.51 25.13 6.39
C PRO A 233 -9.58 26.01 7.64
N LYS A 234 -8.50 26.07 8.42
CA LYS A 234 -8.38 26.93 9.60
C LYS A 234 -7.33 28.00 9.36
N GLU A 235 -7.78 29.25 9.44
CA GLU A 235 -6.88 30.40 9.53
C GLU A 235 -6.15 30.36 10.88
N VAL A 236 -4.83 30.59 10.86
CA VAL A 236 -4.03 30.61 12.09
C VAL A 236 -4.23 31.96 12.76
N ASN A 237 -4.95 31.99 13.89
CA ASN A 237 -5.31 33.22 14.62
C ASN A 237 -4.11 34.02 15.17
N THR A 238 -2.88 33.51 15.11
CA THR A 238 -1.69 34.18 15.65
C THR A 238 -0.67 34.58 14.57
N GLY A 239 -0.52 35.89 14.37
CA GLY A 239 0.68 36.62 13.89
C GLY A 239 1.27 36.34 12.50
N ASN A 240 1.23 35.10 12.01
CA ASN A 240 1.88 34.69 10.77
C ASN A 240 0.85 34.25 9.74
N GLN A 241 0.43 35.20 8.90
CA GLN A 241 -0.52 35.00 7.80
C GLN A 241 -0.02 33.98 6.74
N ASN A 242 1.24 33.53 6.84
CA ASN A 242 1.84 32.52 5.97
C ASN A 242 1.75 31.10 6.55
N LEU A 243 0.94 30.85 7.58
CA LEU A 243 0.69 29.51 8.11
C LEU A 243 -0.79 29.16 8.00
N GLN A 244 -1.09 27.94 7.53
CA GLN A 244 -2.44 27.38 7.54
C GLN A 244 -2.46 26.04 8.26
N SER A 245 -3.61 25.73 8.84
CA SER A 245 -3.91 24.42 9.39
C SER A 245 -5.16 23.86 8.74
N ILE A 246 -5.22 22.54 8.57
CA ILE A 246 -6.38 21.85 8.03
C ILE A 246 -6.94 20.98 9.15
N LYS A 247 -8.24 21.10 9.39
CA LYS A 247 -8.98 20.21 10.29
C LYS A 247 -9.80 19.23 9.45
N LEU A 248 -9.63 17.94 9.71
CA LEU A 248 -10.41 16.88 9.11
C LEU A 248 -11.47 16.42 10.11
N LYS A 249 -12.74 16.42 9.71
CA LYS A 249 -13.78 15.71 10.46
C LYS A 249 -13.83 14.28 9.98
N ILE A 250 -13.71 13.36 10.92
CA ILE A 250 -13.56 11.94 10.63
C ILE A 250 -14.59 11.09 11.38
N GLU A 251 -14.88 9.93 10.81
CA GLU A 251 -15.64 8.85 11.44
C GLU A 251 -14.81 7.56 11.40
N ARG A 252 -15.23 6.56 12.19
CA ARG A 252 -14.66 5.21 12.11
C ARG A 252 -15.42 4.42 11.05
N THR A 253 -14.71 3.61 10.28
CA THR A 253 -15.28 2.58 9.40
C THR A 253 -14.48 1.30 9.60
N THR A 254 -14.93 0.17 9.06
CA THR A 254 -14.16 -1.08 9.11
C THR A 254 -13.63 -1.44 7.74
N TYR A 255 -12.49 -2.13 7.70
CA TYR A 255 -11.96 -2.67 6.45
C TYR A 255 -12.96 -3.59 5.75
N ALA A 256 -13.75 -4.34 6.51
CA ALA A 256 -14.85 -5.16 5.98
C ALA A 256 -15.87 -4.32 5.19
N THR A 257 -16.24 -3.15 5.73
CA THR A 257 -17.11 -2.20 5.03
C THR A 257 -16.45 -1.70 3.75
N ILE A 258 -15.18 -1.28 3.79
CA ILE A 258 -14.45 -0.82 2.59
C ILE A 258 -14.40 -1.93 1.53
N CYS A 259 -14.08 -3.15 1.94
CA CYS A 259 -14.07 -4.32 1.05
C CYS A 259 -15.44 -4.59 0.43
N CYS A 260 -16.54 -4.43 1.16
CA CYS A 260 -17.87 -4.56 0.58
C CYS A 260 -18.07 -3.62 -0.61
N PHE A 261 -17.68 -2.35 -0.47
CA PHE A 261 -17.81 -1.35 -1.54
C PHE A 261 -16.80 -1.52 -2.69
N ASP A 262 -15.70 -2.24 -2.47
CA ASP A 262 -14.70 -2.49 -3.50
C ASP A 262 -14.97 -3.77 -4.34
N ASN A 263 -15.88 -4.65 -3.90
CA ASN A 263 -16.21 -5.94 -4.52
C ASN A 263 -17.65 -5.96 -5.09
N ASN A 264 -17.91 -5.13 -6.10
CA ASN A 264 -19.26 -4.91 -6.67
C ASN A 264 -19.83 -6.11 -7.45
N GLU A 265 -19.00 -7.07 -7.85
CA GLU A 265 -19.46 -8.33 -8.41
C GLU A 265 -20.37 -9.10 -7.44
N TYR A 266 -20.20 -8.93 -6.12
CA TYR A 266 -21.06 -9.57 -5.13
C TYR A 266 -22.50 -9.07 -5.16
N ASN A 267 -22.81 -7.92 -5.79
CA ASN A 267 -24.19 -7.46 -5.97
C ASN A 267 -25.05 -8.53 -6.70
N LYS A 268 -24.43 -9.41 -7.49
CA LYS A 268 -25.09 -10.46 -8.28
C LYS A 268 -25.19 -11.80 -7.57
N HIS A 269 -24.74 -11.89 -6.32
CA HIS A 269 -24.76 -13.14 -5.57
C HIS A 269 -26.19 -13.68 -5.46
N LEU A 270 -26.38 -15.00 -5.55
CA LEU A 270 -27.70 -15.65 -5.50
C LEU A 270 -28.58 -15.21 -4.32
N PHE A 271 -27.99 -14.92 -3.16
CA PHE A 271 -28.72 -14.42 -1.97
C PHE A 271 -29.01 -12.91 -1.98
N LEU A 272 -28.69 -12.21 -3.06
CA LEU A 272 -28.86 -10.77 -3.21
C LEU A 272 -29.71 -10.42 -4.44
N GLU A 273 -30.41 -11.38 -5.04
CA GLU A 273 -31.20 -11.14 -6.26
C GLU A 273 -32.25 -10.04 -6.06
N ASP A 274 -32.95 -10.05 -4.92
CA ASP A 274 -33.92 -9.00 -4.55
C ASP A 274 -33.27 -7.63 -4.29
N TYR A 275 -31.95 -7.58 -4.09
CA TYR A 275 -31.18 -6.37 -3.79
C TYR A 275 -30.22 -5.97 -4.92
N GLU A 276 -30.14 -6.73 -6.02
CA GLU A 276 -29.14 -6.52 -7.08
C GLU A 276 -29.27 -5.12 -7.71
N GLU A 277 -30.50 -4.69 -8.00
CA GLU A 277 -30.78 -3.38 -8.60
C GLU A 277 -30.40 -2.23 -7.65
N ILE A 278 -30.84 -2.30 -6.39
CA ILE A 278 -30.59 -1.22 -5.42
C ILE A 278 -29.09 -1.10 -5.12
N LEU A 279 -28.36 -2.22 -5.00
CA LEU A 279 -26.90 -2.21 -4.79
C LEU A 279 -26.16 -1.67 -6.02
N SER A 280 -26.57 -2.07 -7.22
CA SER A 280 -25.98 -1.56 -8.47
C SER A 280 -26.24 -0.07 -8.67
N ASN A 281 -27.40 0.43 -8.25
CA ASN A 281 -27.73 1.85 -8.32
C ASN A 281 -26.83 2.70 -7.40
N ILE A 282 -26.47 2.22 -6.21
CA ILE A 282 -25.51 2.89 -5.32
C ILE A 282 -24.17 3.11 -6.05
N ASP A 283 -23.69 2.09 -6.76
CA ASP A 283 -22.42 2.13 -7.49
C ASP A 283 -22.48 3.12 -8.68
N ILE A 284 -23.58 3.11 -9.43
CA ILE A 284 -23.80 4.01 -10.56
C ILE A 284 -23.90 5.48 -10.10
N GLU A 285 -24.62 5.74 -9.00
CA GLU A 285 -24.75 7.07 -8.42
C GLU A 285 -23.40 7.61 -7.97
N GLU A 286 -22.58 6.79 -7.30
CA GLU A 286 -21.25 7.18 -6.87
C GLU A 286 -20.36 7.59 -8.05
N VAL A 287 -20.32 6.79 -9.12
CA VAL A 287 -19.54 7.11 -10.32
C VAL A 287 -20.00 8.43 -10.93
N LYS A 288 -21.31 8.66 -11.02
CA LYS A 288 -21.87 9.91 -11.55
C LYS A 288 -21.45 11.13 -10.73
N ILE A 289 -21.52 11.03 -9.40
CA ILE A 289 -21.10 12.11 -8.50
C ILE A 289 -19.61 12.39 -8.70
N GLN A 290 -18.76 11.35 -8.76
CA GLN A 290 -17.32 11.53 -8.99
C GLN A 290 -17.03 12.21 -10.33
N GLU A 291 -17.64 11.74 -11.42
CA GLU A 291 -17.49 12.33 -12.76
C GLU A 291 -17.89 13.82 -12.78
N GLU A 292 -19.04 14.16 -12.19
CA GLU A 292 -19.52 15.54 -12.10
C GLU A 292 -18.53 16.44 -11.35
N LYS A 293 -18.04 16.01 -10.18
CA LYS A 293 -17.11 16.83 -9.40
C LYS A 293 -15.75 16.98 -10.07
N LEU A 294 -15.29 15.96 -10.81
CA LEU A 294 -14.05 16.09 -11.59
C LEU A 294 -14.20 17.00 -12.80
N GLU A 295 -15.32 16.93 -13.49
CA GLU A 295 -15.58 17.85 -14.59
C GLU A 295 -15.56 19.30 -14.08
N PHE A 296 -16.23 19.57 -12.95
CA PHE A 296 -16.17 20.87 -12.28
C PHE A 296 -14.72 21.28 -11.99
N LEU A 297 -13.92 20.37 -11.44
CA LEU A 297 -12.54 20.65 -11.11
C LEU A 297 -11.66 20.88 -12.36
N ASN A 298 -11.87 20.14 -13.45
CA ASN A 298 -11.07 20.26 -14.68
C ASN A 298 -11.40 21.51 -15.52
N ASN A 299 -12.66 21.98 -15.49
CA ASN A 299 -13.12 23.06 -16.37
C ASN A 299 -12.73 24.47 -15.91
N TYR A 300 -12.10 24.64 -14.75
CA TYR A 300 -11.73 25.96 -14.23
C TYR A 300 -10.22 26.12 -14.10
N ASP A 301 -9.64 26.90 -15.02
CA ASP A 301 -8.20 27.19 -15.08
C ASP A 301 -7.60 27.88 -13.84
N LYS A 302 -8.44 28.38 -12.92
CA LYS A 302 -8.04 29.16 -11.73
C LYS A 302 -8.90 28.89 -10.49
N ILE A 303 -9.20 27.64 -10.17
CA ILE A 303 -9.84 27.33 -8.87
C ILE A 303 -8.86 27.74 -7.72
N ASN A 304 -9.35 28.54 -6.77
CA ASN A 304 -8.67 28.80 -5.50
C ASN A 304 -8.91 27.65 -4.52
N ILE A 305 -8.03 27.50 -3.52
CA ILE A 305 -8.10 26.37 -2.59
C ILE A 305 -9.47 26.26 -1.91
N GLU A 306 -10.11 27.39 -1.59
CA GLU A 306 -11.43 27.40 -0.97
C GLU A 306 -12.48 26.70 -1.83
N LYS A 307 -12.54 27.00 -3.13
CA LYS A 307 -13.49 26.35 -4.05
C LYS A 307 -13.18 24.87 -4.31
N SER A 308 -11.89 24.49 -4.31
CA SER A 308 -11.52 23.07 -4.38
C SER A 308 -11.99 22.32 -3.13
N ILE A 309 -11.80 22.91 -1.94
CA ILE A 309 -12.26 22.31 -0.67
C ILE A 309 -13.78 22.27 -0.62
N GLU A 310 -14.46 23.31 -1.10
CA GLU A 310 -15.92 23.34 -1.20
C GLU A 310 -16.44 22.23 -2.12
N CYS A 311 -15.83 22.06 -3.30
CA CYS A 311 -16.19 20.96 -4.22
C CYS A 311 -15.97 19.59 -3.56
N LEU A 312 -14.85 19.40 -2.86
CA LEU A 312 -14.60 18.17 -2.10
C LEU A 312 -15.64 17.97 -0.99
N ASN A 313 -15.97 19.00 -0.22
CA ASN A 313 -16.97 18.85 0.84
C ASN A 313 -18.37 18.61 0.26
N ASN A 314 -18.69 19.14 -0.93
CA ASN A 314 -19.90 18.76 -1.66
C ASN A 314 -19.87 17.28 -2.02
N TYR A 315 -18.76 16.80 -2.58
CA TYR A 315 -18.55 15.39 -2.88
C TYR A 315 -18.74 14.50 -1.63
N LEU A 316 -18.05 14.79 -0.53
CA LEU A 316 -18.10 13.98 0.69
C LEU A 316 -19.49 13.98 1.37
N ARG A 317 -20.31 15.03 1.15
CA ARG A 317 -21.70 15.08 1.62
C ARG A 317 -22.64 14.25 0.77
N GLU A 318 -22.41 14.21 -0.54
CA GLU A 318 -23.24 13.48 -1.50
C GLU A 318 -22.85 12.00 -1.58
N SER A 319 -21.57 11.68 -1.41
CA SER A 319 -21.07 10.31 -1.50
C SER A 319 -21.47 9.49 -0.28
N LYS A 320 -21.94 8.28 -0.59
CA LYS A 320 -22.24 7.24 0.39
C LYS A 320 -21.13 6.18 0.50
N TYR A 321 -19.96 6.41 -0.11
CA TYR A 321 -18.85 5.47 -0.05
C TYR A 321 -17.98 5.70 1.22
N PRO A 322 -17.36 4.64 1.77
CA PRO A 322 -16.47 4.75 2.93
C PRO A 322 -15.07 5.21 2.49
N HIS A 323 -14.92 6.49 2.14
CA HIS A 323 -13.62 7.04 1.77
C HIS A 323 -12.66 7.11 2.94
N TYR A 324 -11.53 6.43 2.81
CA TYR A 324 -10.60 6.28 3.91
C TYR A 324 -9.35 7.14 3.74
N ILE A 325 -8.70 7.39 4.87
CA ILE A 325 -7.47 8.17 4.95
C ILE A 325 -6.25 7.24 4.99
N ASN A 326 -5.27 7.54 4.15
CA ASN A 326 -3.95 6.94 4.11
C ASN A 326 -2.90 7.94 4.58
N VAL A 327 -1.74 7.44 4.97
CA VAL A 327 -0.54 8.23 5.20
C VAL A 327 0.52 7.89 4.16
N SER A 328 1.26 8.90 3.70
CA SER A 328 2.35 8.74 2.74
C SER A 328 3.51 9.64 3.14
N GLY A 329 4.62 9.00 3.53
CA GLY A 329 5.80 9.65 4.07
C GLY A 329 7.01 9.54 3.15
N ASN A 330 7.72 10.65 2.95
CA ASN A 330 9.10 10.63 2.48
C ASN A 330 10.06 10.73 3.65
N ILE A 331 11.04 9.84 3.71
CA ILE A 331 12.08 9.80 4.73
C ILE A 331 13.41 10.12 4.07
N THR A 332 14.14 11.06 4.65
CA THR A 332 15.52 11.37 4.27
C THR A 332 16.49 10.90 5.33
N THR A 333 17.49 10.12 4.92
CA THR A 333 18.52 9.56 5.81
C THR A 333 19.56 10.61 6.20
N SER A 334 20.35 10.31 7.24
CA SER A 334 21.43 11.20 7.70
C SER A 334 22.53 11.43 6.65
N ASP A 335 22.72 10.49 5.72
CA ASP A 335 23.61 10.61 4.56
C ASP A 335 22.95 11.23 3.31
N ASN A 336 21.73 11.75 3.46
CA ASN A 336 20.90 12.49 2.50
C ASN A 336 20.37 11.65 1.32
N TYR A 337 19.97 10.42 1.57
CA TYR A 337 19.17 9.64 0.62
C TYR A 337 17.69 9.77 0.96
N CYS A 338 16.87 10.06 -0.04
CA CYS A 338 15.43 9.88 0.05
C CYS A 338 15.09 8.43 -0.29
N ILE A 339 14.31 7.79 0.57
CA ILE A 339 14.01 6.36 0.49
C ILE A 339 12.75 6.12 -0.34
N TYR A 340 12.71 5.03 -1.07
CA TYR A 340 11.51 4.48 -1.69
C TYR A 340 11.62 2.96 -1.76
N THR A 341 10.50 2.26 -1.74
CA THR A 341 10.47 0.80 -1.64
C THR A 341 9.89 0.16 -2.89
N ARG A 342 10.18 -1.12 -3.11
CA ARG A 342 9.50 -1.99 -4.07
C ARG A 342 8.72 -3.03 -3.29
N ARG A 343 7.41 -3.14 -3.53
CA ARG A 343 6.57 -4.12 -2.85
C ARG A 343 6.92 -5.55 -3.25
N GLY A 344 6.75 -6.48 -2.29
CA GLY A 344 6.94 -7.92 -2.44
C GLY A 344 6.11 -8.55 -3.54
N ASN A 345 6.50 -9.73 -4.01
CA ASN A 345 5.76 -10.47 -5.04
C ASN A 345 4.40 -11.00 -4.57
N ASN A 346 4.20 -11.11 -3.25
CA ASN A 346 3.02 -11.70 -2.63
C ASN A 346 2.09 -10.65 -2.00
N THR A 347 2.33 -9.36 -2.21
CA THR A 347 1.50 -8.28 -1.67
C THR A 347 0.48 -7.78 -2.69
N MET A 348 -0.47 -6.94 -2.24
CA MET A 348 -1.19 -6.07 -3.16
C MET A 348 -0.21 -5.16 -3.91
N ASP A 349 -0.50 -4.90 -5.17
CA ASP A 349 0.37 -4.14 -6.09
C ASP A 349 1.81 -4.68 -6.18
N ALA A 350 1.96 -5.99 -6.24
CA ALA A 350 3.26 -6.66 -6.34
C ALA A 350 4.23 -6.01 -7.35
N ASN A 351 5.51 -5.89 -6.97
CA ASN A 351 6.57 -5.22 -7.76
C ASN A 351 6.40 -3.72 -8.04
N THR A 352 5.39 -3.09 -7.44
CA THR A 352 5.16 -1.64 -7.59
C THR A 352 6.05 -0.86 -6.63
N TYR A 353 6.52 0.32 -7.08
CA TYR A 353 7.34 1.20 -6.24
C TYR A 353 6.50 2.25 -5.50
N TYR A 354 6.71 2.37 -4.20
CA TYR A 354 6.01 3.29 -3.29
C TYR A 354 6.98 4.27 -2.60
N CYS A 355 6.45 5.30 -1.94
CA CYS A 355 7.25 6.21 -1.10
C CYS A 355 7.80 5.48 0.14
N SER A 356 8.55 6.19 0.99
CA SER A 356 9.28 5.56 2.09
C SER A 356 8.37 4.85 3.09
N SER A 357 7.26 5.48 3.47
CA SER A 357 6.24 4.92 4.36
C SER A 357 4.88 5.14 3.70
N ASN A 358 4.03 4.11 3.67
CA ASN A 358 2.71 4.20 3.07
C ASN A 358 1.74 3.15 3.63
N GLY A 359 0.73 3.60 4.38
CA GLY A 359 -0.28 2.72 4.94
C GLY A 359 -1.64 3.37 5.05
N VAL A 360 -2.64 2.55 5.37
CA VAL A 360 -3.99 3.02 5.68
C VAL A 360 -4.01 3.43 7.14
N SER A 361 -4.57 4.61 7.45
CA SER A 361 -4.66 5.05 8.84
C SER A 361 -5.72 4.28 9.61
N GLU A 362 -5.34 3.78 10.77
CA GLU A 362 -6.17 2.95 11.63
C GLU A 362 -6.52 3.63 12.94
N VAL A 363 -7.62 3.20 13.55
CA VAL A 363 -8.03 3.56 14.90
C VAL A 363 -7.96 2.31 15.76
N TYR A 364 -7.34 2.42 16.92
CA TYR A 364 -7.31 1.34 17.89
C TYR A 364 -8.74 1.08 18.41
N ASP A 365 -9.13 -0.19 18.40
CA ASP A 365 -10.44 -0.63 18.88
C ASP A 365 -10.31 -1.97 19.61
N SER A 366 -10.75 -2.02 20.87
CA SER A 366 -10.63 -3.21 21.70
C SER A 366 -11.47 -4.41 21.23
N ASN A 367 -12.43 -4.18 20.32
CA ASN A 367 -13.26 -5.24 19.72
C ASN A 367 -12.58 -5.91 18.52
N VAL A 368 -11.47 -5.37 18.02
CA VAL A 368 -10.69 -6.02 16.97
C VAL A 368 -9.78 -7.07 17.61
N ASP A 369 -10.08 -8.34 17.30
CA ASP A 369 -9.44 -9.48 17.99
C ASP A 369 -7.92 -9.53 17.76
N PHE A 370 -7.44 -9.25 16.54
CA PHE A 370 -6.02 -9.43 16.20
C PHE A 370 -5.10 -8.35 16.79
N TYR A 371 -5.60 -7.17 17.16
CA TYR A 371 -4.78 -6.16 17.84
C TYR A 371 -4.24 -6.65 19.20
N LYS A 372 -4.87 -7.65 19.82
CA LYS A 372 -4.43 -8.21 21.11
C LYS A 372 -3.27 -9.19 20.96
N GLU A 373 -3.09 -9.74 19.76
CA GLU A 373 -2.08 -10.74 19.44
C GLU A 373 -0.99 -10.18 18.52
N SER A 374 -1.16 -8.95 18.02
CA SER A 374 -0.16 -8.28 17.20
C SER A 374 1.00 -7.73 18.04
N VAL A 375 2.13 -7.48 17.38
CA VAL A 375 3.27 -6.80 17.99
C VAL A 375 2.97 -5.31 18.17
N ASP A 376 3.67 -4.67 19.12
CA ASP A 376 3.42 -3.28 19.49
C ASP A 376 3.53 -2.33 18.28
N GLU A 377 4.49 -2.59 17.38
CA GLU A 377 4.74 -1.76 16.20
C GLU A 377 3.66 -1.87 15.11
N ASP A 378 2.75 -2.85 15.19
CA ASP A 378 1.61 -3.01 14.27
C ASP A 378 0.30 -2.57 14.92
N THR A 379 0.29 -2.22 16.21
CA THR A 379 -0.91 -1.73 16.88
C THR A 379 -1.21 -0.27 16.49
N PRO A 380 -2.46 0.09 16.11
CA PRO A 380 -2.81 1.46 15.73
C PRO A 380 -2.50 2.50 16.81
N THR A 381 -2.02 3.67 16.39
CA THR A 381 -1.60 4.74 17.31
C THR A 381 -2.67 5.80 17.55
N ILE A 382 -3.73 5.81 16.73
CA ILE A 382 -4.86 6.72 16.88
C ILE A 382 -5.90 6.06 17.78
N PHE A 383 -6.19 6.69 18.90
CA PHE A 383 -7.23 6.24 19.83
C PHE A 383 -8.50 7.07 19.63
N TYR A 384 -9.65 6.41 19.75
CA TYR A 384 -10.92 7.12 19.86
C TYR A 384 -11.09 7.67 21.28
N ASP A 385 -10.87 8.97 21.46
CA ASP A 385 -11.23 9.69 22.67
C ASP A 385 -12.09 10.91 22.32
N LYS A 386 -13.33 10.93 22.83
CA LYS A 386 -14.29 12.04 22.64
C LYS A 386 -13.77 13.38 23.16
N ASN A 387 -12.88 13.35 24.15
CA ASN A 387 -12.30 14.54 24.76
C ASN A 387 -10.97 14.94 24.12
N GLN A 388 -10.44 14.16 23.18
CA GLN A 388 -9.21 14.48 22.49
C GLN A 388 -9.46 15.55 21.44
N GLU A 389 -9.06 16.79 21.74
CA GLU A 389 -9.24 17.94 20.85
C GLU A 389 -8.37 17.90 19.59
N ARG A 390 -7.36 17.01 19.55
CA ARG A 390 -6.38 16.94 18.46
C ARG A 390 -5.81 15.55 18.26
N ILE A 391 -6.14 14.95 17.13
CA ILE A 391 -5.47 13.78 16.58
C ILE A 391 -4.52 14.23 15.47
N ASN A 392 -3.34 13.62 15.39
CA ASN A 392 -2.37 13.87 14.33
C ASN A 392 -1.86 12.53 13.78
N PHE A 393 -1.32 12.55 12.56
CA PHE A 393 -0.86 11.34 11.86
C PHE A 393 0.63 11.03 12.08
N ASN A 394 1.32 11.67 13.05
CA ASN A 394 2.74 11.36 13.27
C ASN A 394 2.90 9.92 13.76
N GLY A 395 2.07 9.49 14.72
CA GLY A 395 2.11 8.12 15.25
C GLY A 395 1.92 7.08 14.15
N GLU A 396 0.93 7.27 13.27
CA GLU A 396 0.71 6.36 12.14
C GLU A 396 1.91 6.35 11.18
N LEU A 397 2.47 7.50 10.81
CA LEU A 397 3.65 7.55 9.95
C LEU A 397 4.88 6.91 10.62
N ASP A 398 5.04 7.05 11.94
CA ASP A 398 6.11 6.42 12.71
C ASP A 398 5.90 4.89 12.74
N ARG A 399 4.68 4.42 13.04
CA ARG A 399 4.26 3.00 13.06
C ARG A 399 4.59 2.31 11.75
N GLU A 400 4.11 2.84 10.63
CA GLU A 400 4.35 2.30 9.29
C GLU A 400 5.86 2.25 8.95
N SER A 401 6.60 3.29 9.36
CA SER A 401 8.05 3.34 9.12
C SER A 401 8.82 2.33 9.97
N GLU A 402 8.35 2.04 11.18
CA GLU A 402 8.95 1.06 12.07
C GLU A 402 8.64 -0.36 11.62
N ALA A 403 7.36 -0.66 11.34
CA ALA A 403 6.88 -1.96 10.89
C ALA A 403 7.52 -2.40 9.55
N GLU A 404 7.64 -1.48 8.57
CA GLU A 404 8.16 -1.79 7.24
C GLU A 404 9.68 -1.62 7.10
N LEU A 405 10.27 -0.60 7.73
CA LEU A 405 11.68 -0.22 7.53
C LEU A 405 12.57 -0.41 8.77
N GLY A 406 11.99 -0.69 9.94
CA GLY A 406 12.71 -0.77 11.21
C GLY A 406 13.27 0.58 11.68
N ILE A 407 12.61 1.69 11.35
CA ILE A 407 13.01 3.04 11.77
C ILE A 407 12.23 3.44 13.03
N SER A 408 12.84 3.24 14.20
CA SER A 408 12.21 3.54 15.50
C SER A 408 12.38 5.00 15.97
N SER A 409 13.08 5.85 15.21
CA SER A 409 13.26 7.25 15.61
C SER A 409 13.51 8.22 14.45
N PHE A 410 12.97 9.43 14.63
CA PHE A 410 13.11 10.55 13.71
C PHE A 410 13.69 11.79 14.40
N ILE A 411 14.29 12.69 13.61
CA ILE A 411 14.92 13.92 14.12
C ILE A 411 13.91 14.90 14.72
N GLY A 412 12.65 14.81 14.29
CA GLY A 412 11.57 15.64 14.83
C GLY A 412 10.21 15.16 14.35
N ARG A 413 9.21 16.04 14.47
CA ARG A 413 7.86 15.77 13.97
C ARG A 413 7.81 15.78 12.45
N TRP A 414 6.91 15.00 11.88
CA TRP A 414 6.64 15.00 10.46
C TRP A 414 6.17 16.37 10.00
N LYS A 415 6.72 16.80 8.87
CA LYS A 415 6.36 18.05 8.20
C LYS A 415 5.37 17.73 7.10
N TYR A 416 4.13 18.19 7.25
CA TYR A 416 3.07 17.93 6.29
C TYR A 416 3.26 18.77 5.02
N TYR A 417 3.15 18.13 3.86
CA TYR A 417 3.05 18.79 2.56
C TYR A 417 1.60 19.18 2.24
N GLY A 418 0.63 18.44 2.76
CA GLY A 418 -0.79 18.60 2.48
C GLY A 418 -1.48 17.24 2.37
N PHE A 419 -2.52 17.17 1.56
CA PHE A 419 -3.21 15.92 1.27
C PHE A 419 -3.57 15.83 -0.22
N SER A 420 -3.71 14.61 -0.72
CA SER A 420 -4.12 14.34 -2.10
C SER A 420 -5.22 13.29 -2.16
N ILE A 421 -6.09 13.41 -3.16
CA ILE A 421 -7.12 12.41 -3.46
C ILE A 421 -6.62 11.49 -4.57
N MET A 422 -6.89 10.20 -4.42
CA MET A 422 -6.62 9.15 -5.41
C MET A 422 -7.86 8.25 -5.54
N GLY A 423 -8.05 7.59 -6.68
CA GLY A 423 -9.18 6.70 -6.96
C GLY A 423 -8.98 5.95 -8.26
N HIS A 424 -9.61 4.79 -8.43
CA HIS A 424 -9.53 4.09 -9.71
C HIS A 424 -10.44 4.76 -10.73
N LYS A 425 -10.04 4.81 -12.01
CA LYS A 425 -10.98 5.22 -13.05
C LYS A 425 -11.86 4.03 -13.36
N THR A 426 -13.11 4.16 -12.99
CA THR A 426 -14.20 3.34 -13.50
C THR A 426 -14.37 3.64 -15.00
N ASN A 427 -14.31 2.61 -15.83
CA ASN A 427 -14.91 2.70 -17.17
C ASN A 427 -16.36 2.21 -17.02
N LYS A 428 -17.26 2.59 -17.93
CA LYS A 428 -18.66 2.14 -17.88
C LYS A 428 -18.81 0.61 -17.82
N ASP A 429 -17.84 -0.13 -18.35
CA ASP A 429 -17.83 -1.60 -18.39
C ASP A 429 -17.03 -2.25 -17.25
N ASP A 430 -16.36 -1.45 -16.41
CA ASP A 430 -15.46 -1.91 -15.33
C ASP A 430 -15.65 -1.03 -14.09
N ILE A 431 -16.63 -1.41 -13.27
CA ILE A 431 -17.03 -0.74 -12.01
C ILE A 431 -16.27 -1.35 -10.81
N HIS A 432 -15.11 -1.97 -11.04
CA HIS A 432 -14.31 -2.52 -9.96
C HIS A 432 -13.57 -1.38 -9.23
N ARG A 433 -13.79 -1.28 -7.90
CA ARG A 433 -13.19 -0.31 -6.95
C ARG A 433 -13.52 1.16 -7.23
N ILE A 434 -14.59 1.67 -6.61
CA ILE A 434 -15.02 3.06 -6.77
C ILE A 434 -14.48 3.98 -5.65
N SER A 435 -14.03 3.41 -4.53
CA SER A 435 -13.59 4.15 -3.34
C SER A 435 -12.42 5.10 -3.62
N LEU A 436 -12.55 6.36 -3.19
CA LEU A 436 -11.44 7.32 -3.16
C LEU A 436 -10.57 7.16 -1.91
N HIS A 437 -9.25 7.30 -2.09
CA HIS A 437 -8.22 7.25 -1.07
C HIS A 437 -7.70 8.67 -0.80
N PHE A 438 -7.77 9.11 0.46
CA PHE A 438 -7.30 10.41 0.90
C PHE A 438 -5.93 10.28 1.55
N ASN A 439 -4.87 10.72 0.86
CA ASN A 439 -3.49 10.50 1.33
C ASN A 439 -2.97 11.75 2.04
N ILE A 440 -2.58 11.62 3.30
CA ILE A 440 -1.83 12.61 4.07
C ILE A 440 -0.37 12.55 3.66
N LEU A 441 0.15 13.66 3.15
CA LEU A 441 1.49 13.73 2.56
C LEU A 441 2.44 14.38 3.55
N ALA A 442 3.53 13.69 3.89
CA ALA A 442 4.46 14.18 4.90
C ALA A 442 5.92 13.87 4.59
N HIS A 443 6.82 14.56 5.29
CA HIS A 443 8.25 14.33 5.22
C HIS A 443 8.92 14.38 6.58
N ASN A 444 9.89 13.50 6.78
CA ASN A 444 10.75 13.51 7.94
C ASN A 444 12.20 13.18 7.60
N ASN A 445 13.09 13.44 8.55
CA ASN A 445 14.48 13.03 8.49
C ASN A 445 14.76 12.05 9.64
N THR A 446 15.67 11.12 9.42
CA THR A 446 16.14 10.20 10.46
C THR A 446 17.65 10.33 10.68
N ASN A 447 18.11 9.88 11.86
CA ASN A 447 19.53 9.81 12.20
C ASN A 447 20.23 8.60 11.56
N PHE A 448 19.47 7.60 11.11
CA PHE A 448 20.01 6.41 10.45
C PHE A 448 20.55 6.72 9.05
N SER A 449 21.65 6.08 8.68
CA SER A 449 22.14 6.08 7.30
C SER A 449 21.28 5.18 6.42
N PHE A 450 21.37 5.33 5.10
CA PHE A 450 20.68 4.43 4.17
C PHE A 450 21.03 2.96 4.39
N LYS A 451 22.30 2.69 4.71
CA LYS A 451 22.77 1.33 4.98
C LYS A 451 22.12 0.73 6.22
N ASP A 452 22.06 1.50 7.31
CA ASP A 452 21.45 1.05 8.56
C ASP A 452 19.99 0.66 8.33
N ILE A 453 19.25 1.45 7.55
CA ILE A 453 17.85 1.18 7.24
C ILE A 453 17.68 -0.09 6.40
N VAL A 454 18.54 -0.30 5.40
CA VAL A 454 18.54 -1.55 4.60
C VAL A 454 18.87 -2.78 5.46
N GLU A 455 19.62 -2.62 6.54
CA GLU A 455 19.92 -3.69 7.49
C GLU A 455 18.75 -3.90 8.46
N SER A 456 18.18 -2.83 9.03
CA SER A 456 17.02 -2.86 9.91
C SER A 456 15.78 -3.45 9.23
N SER A 457 15.54 -3.14 7.96
CA SER A 457 14.36 -3.65 7.25
C SER A 457 14.33 -5.17 7.10
N ARG A 458 15.48 -5.85 7.21
CA ARG A 458 15.56 -7.32 7.11
C ARG A 458 15.03 -8.02 8.35
N ILE A 459 14.97 -7.30 9.46
CA ILE A 459 14.47 -7.76 10.76
C ILE A 459 13.17 -7.06 11.16
N ALA A 460 12.62 -6.19 10.30
CA ALA A 460 11.36 -5.52 10.53
C ALA A 460 10.19 -6.52 10.49
N THR A 461 9.12 -6.22 11.25
CA THR A 461 7.93 -7.07 11.39
C THR A 461 7.31 -7.39 10.04
N GLU A 462 7.19 -6.38 9.18
CA GLU A 462 6.54 -6.47 7.87
C GLU A 462 7.56 -6.53 6.73
N ARG A 463 8.73 -7.12 6.95
CA ARG A 463 9.79 -7.21 5.92
C ARG A 463 9.33 -7.85 4.61
N ASP A 464 8.32 -8.73 4.66
CA ASP A 464 7.82 -9.43 3.48
C ASP A 464 6.97 -8.51 2.58
N GLU A 465 6.54 -7.34 3.10
CA GLU A 465 5.83 -6.33 2.33
C GLU A 465 6.73 -5.62 1.30
N ASN A 466 8.02 -5.51 1.59
CA ASN A 466 8.98 -4.80 0.76
C ASN A 466 10.13 -5.72 0.30
N GLU A 467 10.23 -5.94 -1.01
CA GLU A 467 11.31 -6.74 -1.59
C GLU A 467 12.64 -5.98 -1.64
N ASP A 468 12.60 -4.69 -1.97
CA ASP A 468 13.78 -3.84 -2.05
C ASP A 468 13.56 -2.48 -1.40
N ILE A 469 14.59 -2.01 -0.72
CA ILE A 469 14.74 -0.61 -0.31
C ILE A 469 15.75 0.07 -1.22
N LEU A 470 15.35 1.20 -1.78
CA LEU A 470 16.15 1.99 -2.70
C LEU A 470 16.28 3.43 -2.20
N GLY A 471 17.43 4.02 -2.49
CA GLY A 471 17.78 5.38 -2.08
C GLY A 471 18.16 6.23 -3.27
N TYR A 472 17.68 7.47 -3.30
CA TYR A 472 18.22 8.48 -4.22
C TYR A 472 18.65 9.74 -3.48
N LYS A 473 19.81 10.28 -3.87
CA LYS A 473 20.32 11.56 -3.40
C LYS A 473 20.17 12.60 -4.49
N LEU A 474 19.43 13.67 -4.20
CA LEU A 474 19.28 14.80 -5.11
C LEU A 474 20.42 15.79 -4.91
N ASN A 475 21.11 16.12 -6.00
CA ASN A 475 22.03 17.25 -6.03
C ASN A 475 21.50 18.28 -7.03
N VAL A 476 21.01 19.40 -6.52
CA VAL A 476 20.48 20.50 -7.31
C VAL A 476 21.57 21.55 -7.52
N TYR A 477 21.78 21.95 -8.77
CA TYR A 477 22.81 22.91 -9.14
C TYR A 477 22.16 24.10 -9.85
N ASN A 478 22.45 25.31 -9.35
CA ASN A 478 21.94 26.57 -9.91
C ASN A 478 22.51 26.87 -11.31
N SER A 479 23.70 26.33 -11.62
CA SER A 479 24.36 26.54 -12.90
C SER A 479 25.20 25.34 -13.34
N ARG A 480 25.63 25.33 -14.60
CA ARG A 480 26.59 24.33 -15.10
C ARG A 480 27.94 24.41 -14.38
N TYR A 481 28.35 25.59 -13.96
CA TYR A 481 29.60 25.79 -13.22
C TYR A 481 29.52 25.13 -11.84
N ASP A 482 28.43 25.34 -11.11
CA ASP A 482 28.20 24.71 -9.80
C ASP A 482 28.17 23.19 -9.92
N TYR A 483 27.59 22.68 -11.01
CA TYR A 483 27.61 21.25 -11.33
C TYR A 483 29.04 20.71 -11.49
N ILE A 484 29.90 21.39 -12.26
CA ILE A 484 31.30 20.97 -12.44
C ILE A 484 32.06 21.02 -11.11
N LYS A 485 31.89 22.11 -10.35
CA LYS A 485 32.49 22.27 -9.02
C LYS A 485 32.06 21.14 -8.07
N GLY A 486 30.77 20.81 -8.07
CA GLY A 486 30.22 19.69 -7.30
C GLY A 486 30.79 18.34 -7.74
N ARG A 487 30.97 18.12 -9.04
CA ARG A 487 31.60 16.89 -9.57
C ARG A 487 33.05 16.74 -9.12
N ILE A 488 33.82 17.83 -9.10
CA ILE A 488 35.20 17.83 -8.58
C ILE A 488 35.18 17.52 -7.08
N LYS A 489 34.32 18.19 -6.30
CA LYS A 489 34.17 17.91 -4.86
C LYS A 489 33.84 16.43 -4.60
N ASN A 490 32.88 15.88 -5.34
CA ASN A 490 32.48 14.47 -5.22
C ASN A 490 33.61 13.50 -5.63
N LEU A 491 34.50 13.87 -6.56
CA LEU A 491 35.68 13.07 -6.90
C LEU A 491 36.68 13.04 -5.73
N PHE A 492 36.92 14.18 -5.09
CA PHE A 492 37.75 14.25 -3.89
C PHE A 492 37.13 13.46 -2.73
N GLU A 493 35.83 13.65 -2.46
CA GLU A 493 35.10 12.88 -1.44
C GLU A 493 35.11 11.38 -1.74
N PHE A 494 34.97 10.99 -3.01
CA PHE A 494 35.13 9.60 -3.43
C PHE A 494 36.52 9.07 -3.10
N GLY A 495 37.58 9.81 -3.43
CA GLY A 495 38.96 9.43 -3.09
C GLY A 495 39.17 9.26 -1.58
N VAL A 496 38.61 10.16 -0.76
CA VAL A 496 38.67 10.08 0.71
C VAL A 496 37.90 8.86 1.23
N ASN A 497 36.68 8.64 0.76
CA ASN A 497 35.82 7.51 1.19
C ASN A 497 36.35 6.16 0.70
N TRP A 498 37.18 6.13 -0.34
CA TRP A 498 37.79 4.94 -0.88
C TRP A 498 39.27 4.80 -0.52
N LYS A 499 39.80 5.66 0.37
CA LYS A 499 41.22 5.67 0.72
C LYS A 499 41.74 4.28 1.08
N ASP A 500 41.01 3.51 1.89
CA ASP A 500 41.49 2.21 2.36
C ASP A 500 41.58 1.19 1.22
N VAL A 501 40.62 1.22 0.29
CA VAL A 501 40.61 0.38 -0.91
C VAL A 501 41.73 0.81 -1.87
N ILE A 502 41.89 2.12 -2.06
CA ILE A 502 42.94 2.69 -2.90
C ILE A 502 44.31 2.32 -2.32
N THR A 503 44.51 2.44 -1.01
CA THR A 503 45.72 2.04 -0.30
C THR A 503 45.96 0.54 -0.45
N LEU A 504 44.95 -0.32 -0.28
CA LEU A 504 45.06 -1.76 -0.50
C LEU A 504 45.46 -2.10 -1.94
N VAL A 505 44.85 -1.45 -2.94
CA VAL A 505 45.20 -1.64 -4.35
C VAL A 505 46.62 -1.16 -4.64
N ILE A 506 47.03 -0.03 -4.08
CA ILE A 506 48.41 0.48 -4.21
C ILE A 506 49.40 -0.50 -3.56
N LEU A 507 49.12 -0.99 -2.36
CA LEU A 507 49.95 -1.98 -1.68
C LEU A 507 50.06 -3.28 -2.49
N LEU A 508 48.96 -3.73 -3.09
CA LEU A 508 48.95 -4.90 -3.98
C LEU A 508 49.79 -4.65 -5.24
N ILE A 509 49.71 -3.46 -5.84
CA ILE A 509 50.52 -3.09 -7.02
C ILE A 509 52.00 -3.03 -6.65
N ILE A 510 52.36 -2.37 -5.54
CA ILE A 510 53.75 -2.29 -5.06
C ILE A 510 54.30 -3.70 -4.83
N PHE A 511 53.52 -4.57 -4.19
CA PHE A 511 53.90 -5.95 -3.95
C PHE A 511 54.11 -6.73 -5.25
N ILE A 512 53.22 -6.61 -6.24
CA ILE A 512 53.38 -7.24 -7.55
C ILE A 512 54.63 -6.69 -8.26
N LEU A 513 54.87 -5.38 -8.20
CA LEU A 513 56.05 -4.76 -8.80
C LEU A 513 57.34 -5.24 -8.12
N ASP A 514 57.35 -5.44 -6.80
CA ASP A 514 58.49 -6.01 -6.07
C ASP A 514 58.77 -7.46 -6.47
N ILE A 515 57.72 -8.27 -6.68
CA ILE A 515 57.86 -9.62 -7.24
C ILE A 515 58.45 -9.57 -8.65
N VAL A 516 57.93 -8.71 -9.53
CA VAL A 516 58.32 -8.66 -10.95
C VAL A 516 59.72 -8.06 -11.15
N SER A 517 60.09 -7.06 -10.36
CA SER A 517 61.39 -6.37 -10.48
C SER A 517 62.56 -7.14 -9.87
N ASN A 518 62.30 -8.15 -9.04
CA ASN A 518 63.32 -9.09 -8.60
C ASN A 518 63.65 -10.09 -9.72
N GLU A 519 64.43 -9.65 -10.71
CA GLU A 519 64.90 -10.42 -11.88
C GLU A 519 65.74 -11.69 -11.58
N LYS A 520 65.89 -12.11 -10.31
CA LYS A 520 66.48 -13.40 -9.93
C LYS A 520 65.41 -14.45 -9.62
N PHE A 521 64.40 -14.54 -10.47
CA PHE A 521 63.39 -15.61 -10.44
C PHE A 521 63.98 -16.93 -10.99
N SER A 522 65.05 -17.43 -10.38
CA SER A 522 65.40 -18.84 -10.51
C SER A 522 64.44 -19.62 -9.62
N LEU A 523 63.64 -20.50 -10.24
CA LEU A 523 62.72 -21.45 -9.59
C LEU A 523 63.38 -22.32 -8.50
N ASP A 524 64.71 -22.30 -8.37
CA ASP A 524 65.48 -22.96 -7.31
C ASP A 524 65.51 -22.23 -5.96
N SER A 525 64.93 -21.03 -5.83
CA SER A 525 64.83 -20.38 -4.53
C SER A 525 63.53 -20.79 -3.81
N THR A 526 63.67 -21.73 -2.88
CA THR A 526 62.73 -22.08 -1.80
C THR A 526 62.40 -20.91 -0.85
N ARG A 527 62.57 -19.67 -1.30
CA ARG A 527 62.42 -18.41 -0.53
C ARG A 527 61.12 -17.65 -0.81
N PHE A 528 60.23 -18.16 -1.66
CA PHE A 528 58.82 -17.80 -1.48
C PHE A 528 58.34 -18.51 -0.24
N ASN A 529 58.44 -17.81 0.89
CA ASN A 529 57.90 -18.28 2.15
C ASN A 529 56.42 -18.53 1.90
N THR A 530 55.91 -19.71 2.24
CA THR A 530 54.47 -20.02 2.18
C THR A 530 53.63 -18.93 2.86
N LEU A 531 54.22 -18.23 3.82
CA LEU A 531 53.71 -17.03 4.47
C LEU A 531 53.44 -15.87 3.51
N ASP A 532 54.33 -15.54 2.57
CA ASP A 532 54.17 -14.43 1.64
C ASP A 532 53.03 -14.70 0.64
N ILE A 533 52.93 -15.94 0.18
CA ILE A 533 51.83 -16.40 -0.67
C ILE A 533 50.50 -16.35 0.13
N ALA A 534 50.50 -16.83 1.38
CA ALA A 534 49.32 -16.80 2.24
C ALA A 534 48.87 -15.36 2.53
N LEU A 535 49.79 -14.45 2.86
CA LEU A 535 49.51 -13.03 3.07
C LEU A 535 48.95 -12.36 1.81
N SER A 536 49.50 -12.71 0.64
CA SER A 536 49.00 -12.21 -0.65
C SER A 536 47.57 -12.65 -0.93
N VAL A 537 47.28 -13.95 -0.71
CA VAL A 537 45.93 -14.50 -0.87
C VAL A 537 44.96 -13.85 0.12
N CYS A 538 45.36 -13.66 1.38
CA CYS A 538 44.57 -12.96 2.38
C CYS A 538 44.28 -11.50 1.98
N LEU A 539 45.29 -10.78 1.48
CA LEU A 539 45.13 -9.39 1.04
C LEU A 539 44.19 -9.26 -0.16
N ILE A 540 44.32 -10.17 -1.14
CA ILE A 540 43.43 -10.26 -2.29
C ILE A 540 42.01 -10.59 -1.86
N ALA A 541 41.82 -11.63 -1.03
CA ALA A 541 40.52 -12.03 -0.53
C ALA A 541 39.85 -10.92 0.28
N HIS A 542 40.61 -10.22 1.14
CA HIS A 542 40.11 -9.08 1.92
C HIS A 542 39.71 -7.90 1.01
N THR A 543 40.54 -7.58 0.01
CA THR A 543 40.24 -6.53 -0.98
C THR A 543 38.98 -6.87 -1.78
N ILE A 544 38.83 -8.11 -2.24
CA ILE A 544 37.63 -8.59 -2.92
C ILE A 544 36.41 -8.49 -2.00
N ASN A 545 36.54 -8.84 -0.72
CA ASN A 545 35.44 -8.76 0.24
C ASN A 545 35.00 -7.30 0.47
N ILE A 546 35.94 -6.37 0.67
CA ILE A 546 35.62 -4.94 0.80
C ILE A 546 34.97 -4.41 -0.48
N LEU A 547 35.52 -4.75 -1.66
CA LEU A 547 34.95 -4.36 -2.96
C LEU A 547 33.53 -4.90 -3.12
N ARG A 548 33.31 -6.18 -2.80
CA ARG A 548 31.99 -6.82 -2.89
C ARG A 548 30.98 -6.14 -1.98
N ASN A 549 31.38 -5.82 -0.74
CA ASN A 549 30.51 -5.11 0.21
C ASN A 549 30.18 -3.70 -0.28
N LYS A 550 31.18 -2.92 -0.72
CA LYS A 550 30.94 -1.56 -1.26
C LYS A 550 30.10 -1.56 -2.54
N ILE A 551 30.32 -2.53 -3.43
CA ILE A 551 29.51 -2.68 -4.65
C ILE A 551 28.08 -3.07 -4.30
N LYS A 552 27.89 -4.00 -3.36
CA LYS A 552 26.56 -4.40 -2.87
C LYS A 552 25.79 -3.19 -2.32
N ASP A 553 26.42 -2.40 -1.47
CA ASP A 553 25.83 -1.18 -0.88
C ASP A 553 25.45 -0.16 -1.97
N SER A 554 26.27 -0.02 -3.02
CA SER A 554 26.00 0.93 -4.11
C SER A 554 24.88 0.55 -5.09
N LYS A 555 24.48 -0.72 -5.18
CA LYS A 555 23.47 -1.18 -6.17
C LYS A 555 22.09 -0.56 -5.95
N ASN A 556 21.77 -0.31 -4.68
CA ASN A 556 20.47 0.22 -4.24
C ASN A 556 20.48 1.74 -4.05
N MET A 557 21.64 2.37 -4.24
CA MET A 557 21.83 3.81 -4.08
C MET A 557 21.99 4.48 -5.45
N SER A 558 21.32 5.62 -5.64
CA SER A 558 21.43 6.42 -6.85
C SER A 558 21.74 7.88 -6.52
N ASN A 559 22.67 8.47 -7.26
CA ASN A 559 22.97 9.91 -7.16
C ASN A 559 22.37 10.62 -8.38
N VAL A 560 21.38 11.47 -8.15
CA VAL A 560 20.64 12.16 -9.21
C VAL A 560 21.02 13.63 -9.24
N ASN A 561 21.80 14.00 -10.24
CA ASN A 561 22.23 15.37 -10.45
C ASN A 561 21.25 16.13 -11.37
N ILE A 562 20.83 17.31 -10.93
CA ILE A 562 19.89 18.20 -11.63
C ILE A 562 20.54 19.56 -11.78
N ILE A 563 20.60 20.06 -13.01
CA ILE A 563 21.02 21.43 -13.28
C ILE A 563 19.75 22.22 -13.54
N LEU A 564 19.46 23.21 -12.70
CA LEU A 564 18.36 24.14 -12.89
C LEU A 564 18.64 24.97 -14.14
N ASN A 565 18.02 24.56 -15.25
CA ASN A 565 18.02 25.36 -16.46
C ASN A 565 16.81 26.30 -16.43
N LYS A 566 16.83 27.40 -17.18
CA LYS A 566 15.68 28.34 -17.33
C LYS A 566 14.41 27.72 -17.95
N ASN A 567 14.38 26.40 -18.17
CA ASN A 567 13.21 25.70 -18.70
C ASN A 567 12.16 25.48 -17.60
N THR A 568 10.92 25.21 -18.01
CA THR A 568 9.76 24.97 -17.14
C THR A 568 10.02 23.91 -16.08
N VAL A 569 9.43 24.10 -14.90
CA VAL A 569 9.58 23.24 -13.72
C VAL A 569 9.13 21.81 -14.04
N GLU A 570 8.05 21.66 -14.80
CA GLU A 570 7.58 20.38 -15.36
C GLU A 570 8.69 19.55 -16.03
N ARG A 571 9.51 20.16 -16.90
CA ARG A 571 10.55 19.42 -17.64
C ARG A 571 11.65 18.91 -16.72
N ASN A 572 11.96 19.67 -15.66
CA ASN A 572 12.94 19.26 -14.66
C ASN A 572 12.39 18.15 -13.77
N ILE A 573 11.12 18.22 -13.35
CA ILE A 573 10.43 17.15 -12.61
C ILE A 573 10.45 15.86 -13.43
N LYS A 574 9.91 15.88 -14.66
CA LYS A 574 9.83 14.71 -15.53
C LYS A 574 11.18 14.06 -15.78
N LYS A 575 12.20 14.86 -16.07
CA LYS A 575 13.57 14.35 -16.29
C LYS A 575 14.16 13.73 -15.03
N THR A 576 13.83 14.28 -13.86
CA THR A 576 14.32 13.81 -12.57
C THR A 576 13.63 12.52 -12.15
N SER A 577 12.30 12.45 -12.21
CA SER A 577 11.54 11.24 -11.87
C SER A 577 11.96 10.04 -12.72
N LYS A 578 12.20 10.26 -14.03
CA LYS A 578 12.75 9.21 -14.93
C LYS A 578 14.17 8.78 -14.58
N LYS A 579 14.99 9.68 -14.01
CA LYS A 579 16.35 9.36 -13.56
C LYS A 579 16.33 8.61 -12.22
N ILE A 580 15.51 9.04 -11.27
CA ILE A 580 15.34 8.39 -9.95
C ILE A 580 14.94 6.94 -10.17
N LEU A 581 13.85 6.71 -10.92
CA LEU A 581 13.31 5.37 -11.08
C LEU A 581 14.11 4.51 -12.05
N LYS A 582 15.05 5.08 -12.83
CA LYS A 582 15.62 4.46 -14.04
C LYS A 582 14.50 4.12 -15.05
N ARG A 583 14.76 4.21 -16.36
CA ARG A 583 13.70 4.08 -17.38
C ARG A 583 12.88 2.78 -17.26
N ARG A 584 13.49 1.70 -16.78
CA ARG A 584 12.86 0.37 -16.61
C ARG A 584 11.93 0.22 -15.40
N ASN A 585 12.09 1.00 -14.32
CA ASN A 585 11.22 0.88 -13.14
C ASN A 585 10.18 2.00 -13.08
N TYR A 586 10.26 2.98 -13.98
CA TYR A 586 9.35 4.13 -14.00
C TYR A 586 7.90 3.72 -14.26
N ASP A 587 7.69 2.73 -15.12
CA ASP A 587 6.35 2.25 -15.48
C ASP A 587 5.66 1.55 -14.30
N ASN A 588 6.44 0.90 -13.42
CA ASN A 588 5.96 0.24 -12.21
C ASN A 588 5.90 1.16 -10.98
N ALA A 589 6.16 2.46 -11.11
CA ALA A 589 6.05 3.37 -9.96
C ALA A 589 4.59 3.70 -9.67
N HIS A 590 4.17 3.59 -8.41
CA HIS A 590 2.86 4.07 -7.99
C HIS A 590 2.75 5.59 -8.16
N VAL A 591 1.53 6.08 -8.37
CA VAL A 591 1.27 7.51 -8.58
C VAL A 591 1.68 8.32 -7.34
N ILE A 592 1.50 7.76 -6.14
CA ILE A 592 1.87 8.41 -4.88
C ILE A 592 3.38 8.67 -4.79
N LEU A 593 4.21 7.73 -5.25
CA LEU A 593 5.67 7.90 -5.30
C LEU A 593 6.05 9.05 -6.24
N LEU A 594 5.41 9.15 -7.40
CA LEU A 594 5.67 10.24 -8.35
C LEU A 594 5.31 11.60 -7.75
N LEU A 595 4.19 11.68 -7.04
CA LEU A 595 3.75 12.89 -6.34
C LEU A 595 4.76 13.26 -5.24
N MET A 596 5.08 12.32 -4.36
CA MET A 596 6.00 12.54 -3.23
C MET A 596 7.41 12.94 -3.69
N ASN A 597 7.94 12.29 -4.72
CA ASN A 597 9.22 12.66 -5.32
C ASN A 597 9.20 14.08 -5.92
N THR A 598 8.06 14.47 -6.52
CA THR A 598 7.88 15.80 -7.08
C THR A 598 7.86 16.87 -5.99
N LEU A 599 7.13 16.63 -4.89
CA LEU A 599 7.08 17.53 -3.73
C LEU A 599 8.46 17.66 -3.07
N TYR A 600 9.17 16.54 -2.90
CA TYR A 600 10.53 16.53 -2.37
C TYR A 600 11.51 17.34 -3.25
N LEU A 601 11.45 17.14 -4.57
CA LEU A 601 12.27 17.90 -5.52
C LEU A 601 11.99 19.41 -5.42
N LEU A 602 10.72 19.82 -5.37
CA LEU A 602 10.37 21.23 -5.32
C LEU A 602 10.80 21.90 -4.03
N LYS A 603 10.73 21.18 -2.91
CA LYS A 603 11.28 21.62 -1.63
C LYS A 603 12.77 21.93 -1.76
N ASP A 604 13.55 21.03 -2.36
CA ASP A 604 14.99 21.23 -2.52
C ASP A 604 15.33 22.36 -3.51
N ILE A 605 14.59 22.48 -4.64
CA ILE A 605 14.76 23.58 -5.60
C ILE A 605 14.55 24.95 -4.94
N ASN A 606 13.70 25.03 -3.91
CA ASN A 606 13.39 26.27 -3.22
C ASN A 606 14.26 26.57 -2.00
N LYS A 607 15.08 25.62 -1.51
CA LYS A 607 16.05 25.88 -0.43
C LYS A 607 17.23 26.75 -0.88
N ASP A 608 17.61 26.66 -2.16
CA ASP A 608 18.81 27.30 -2.72
C ASP A 608 18.55 28.70 -3.34
N LYS A 609 17.39 29.31 -3.07
CA LYS A 609 17.00 30.66 -3.52
C LYS A 609 16.64 31.55 -2.35
#